data_AF-A0A6H3P1J7-F1
#
_entry.id   AF-A0A6H3P1J7-F1
#
_cell.length_a   1.000
_cell.length_b   1.000
_cell.length_c   1.000
_cell.angle_alpha   90.00
_cell.angle_beta   90.00
_cell.angle_gamma   90.00
#
_symmetry.space_group_name_H-M   'P 1'
#
loop_
_entity.id
_entity.type
_entity.pdbx_description
1 polymer ?
#
loop_
_entity_poly.entity_id
_entity_poly.type
_entity_poly.pdbx_seq_one_letter_code
_entity_poly.pdbx_strand_id
1 'polypeptide(L)'
;MRNIKLFIIVFLSFFIFPLSAVQTILLKQGKSIKGIVTNQNVDSVEVDTQNGKHMVISKKTVLKIIYKDIAESEEEIIRKEEEEKRKIEKEKAIAAKQEEIRKRREELSKQESERKAAEGGEVVTHSLRDSFVLGSVADGNMVTLAPESAKCQAFQSYPEYFWLFGALRFKEPNWDVLLPKDNRPVRIKQTSTWTDMAFTLLGGFLVTVTRKTIIVDVCEGNGYRMVSDSEIKRIKDEAVEQIRTEQEIKEAEEKYELEQLEKDLEVLKKRK
;
A
#
# COMPACT_ATOMS: atom_id res chain seq x y z
N MET A 1 -36.08 -87.10 -19.05
CA MET A 1 -35.85 -85.75 -19.64
C MET A 1 -36.75 -84.63 -19.09
N ARG A 2 -37.71 -84.87 -18.17
CA ARG A 2 -38.58 -83.81 -17.62
C ARG A 2 -37.95 -83.02 -16.45
N ASN A 3 -37.05 -83.64 -15.69
CA ASN A 3 -36.43 -83.03 -14.50
C ASN A 3 -35.27 -82.08 -14.82
N ILE A 4 -34.60 -82.24 -15.98
CA ILE A 4 -33.49 -81.36 -16.41
C ILE A 4 -34.01 -79.98 -16.83
N LYS A 5 -35.17 -79.92 -17.50
CA LYS A 5 -35.80 -78.63 -17.86
C LYS A 5 -36.25 -77.85 -16.63
N LEU A 6 -36.74 -78.54 -15.60
CA LEU A 6 -37.09 -77.92 -14.30
C LEU A 6 -35.85 -77.41 -13.56
N PHE A 7 -34.74 -78.16 -13.57
CA PHE A 7 -33.47 -77.72 -12.99
C PHE A 7 -32.91 -76.47 -13.68
N ILE A 8 -33.01 -76.39 -15.01
CA ILE A 8 -32.56 -75.23 -15.80
C ILE A 8 -33.43 -74.00 -15.50
N ILE A 9 -34.74 -74.16 -15.32
CA ILE A 9 -35.64 -73.03 -14.98
C ILE A 9 -35.39 -72.52 -13.55
N VAL A 10 -35.12 -73.41 -12.60
CA VAL A 10 -34.75 -73.01 -11.23
C VAL A 10 -33.38 -72.33 -11.20
N PHE A 11 -32.41 -72.82 -11.97
CA PHE A 11 -31.08 -72.22 -12.07
C PHE A 11 -31.11 -70.83 -12.76
N LEU A 12 -31.99 -70.66 -13.76
CA LEU A 12 -32.19 -69.37 -14.43
C LEU A 12 -32.93 -68.36 -13.54
N SER A 13 -33.84 -68.83 -12.67
CA SER A 13 -34.53 -67.98 -11.69
C SER A 13 -33.60 -67.51 -10.56
N PHE A 14 -32.54 -68.25 -10.24
CA PHE A 14 -31.57 -67.85 -9.21
C PHE A 14 -30.61 -66.75 -9.69
N PHE A 15 -30.45 -66.59 -11.02
CA PHE A 15 -29.62 -65.56 -11.63
C PHE A 15 -30.27 -64.17 -11.72
N ILE A 16 -31.55 -64.05 -11.32
CA ILE A 16 -32.33 -62.80 -11.39
C ILE A 16 -32.46 -62.12 -10.01
N PHE A 17 -31.86 -62.68 -8.95
CA PHE A 17 -31.74 -61.93 -7.70
C PHE A 17 -30.79 -60.74 -7.92
N PRO A 18 -31.23 -59.49 -7.67
CA PRO A 18 -30.34 -58.35 -7.79
C PRO A 18 -29.22 -58.53 -6.77
N LEU A 19 -28.00 -58.67 -7.29
CA LEU A 19 -26.77 -58.38 -6.55
C LEU A 19 -26.97 -57.00 -5.91
N SER A 20 -27.22 -56.97 -4.60
CA SER A 20 -27.39 -55.74 -3.85
C SER A 20 -26.10 -54.93 -4.00
N ALA A 21 -26.19 -53.81 -4.73
CA ALA A 21 -25.05 -52.97 -5.05
C ALA A 21 -24.42 -52.44 -3.76
N VAL A 22 -23.21 -52.92 -3.45
CA VAL A 22 -22.41 -52.41 -2.35
C VAL A 22 -21.94 -51.01 -2.73
N GLN A 23 -22.35 -50.01 -1.95
CA GLN A 23 -21.98 -48.61 -2.18
C GLN A 23 -20.81 -48.25 -1.28
N THR A 24 -19.96 -47.35 -1.74
CA THR A 24 -18.87 -46.81 -0.94
C THR A 24 -19.19 -45.37 -0.54
N ILE A 25 -19.24 -45.14 0.77
CA ILE A 25 -19.51 -43.84 1.38
C ILE A 25 -18.19 -43.28 1.87
N LEU A 26 -17.77 -42.14 1.31
CA LEU A 26 -16.55 -41.45 1.69
C LEU A 26 -16.87 -40.40 2.76
N LEU A 27 -16.20 -40.49 3.91
CA LEU A 27 -16.31 -39.50 4.99
C LEU A 27 -15.23 -38.43 4.85
N LYS A 28 -15.52 -37.21 5.30
CA LYS A 28 -14.58 -36.06 5.30
C LYS A 28 -13.29 -36.30 6.10
N GLN A 29 -13.31 -37.26 7.02
CA GLN A 29 -12.18 -37.64 7.87
C GLN A 29 -11.26 -38.71 7.22
N GLY A 30 -11.45 -39.01 5.92
CA GLY A 30 -10.63 -39.97 5.18
C GLY A 30 -10.99 -41.45 5.37
N LYS A 31 -12.01 -41.76 6.18
CA LYS A 31 -12.54 -43.13 6.33
C LYS A 31 -13.57 -43.43 5.24
N SER A 32 -13.51 -44.64 4.67
CA SER A 32 -14.50 -45.14 3.71
C SER A 32 -15.32 -46.26 4.35
N ILE A 33 -16.64 -46.17 4.25
CA ILE A 33 -17.57 -47.20 4.74
C ILE A 33 -18.24 -47.84 3.54
N LYS A 34 -18.11 -49.17 3.43
CA LYS A 34 -18.76 -49.97 2.39
C LYS A 34 -20.05 -50.58 2.97
N GLY A 35 -21.18 -50.28 2.35
CA GLY A 35 -22.48 -50.72 2.84
C GLY A 35 -23.58 -50.43 1.83
N ILE A 36 -24.77 -50.96 2.11
CA ILE A 36 -25.96 -50.71 1.31
C ILE A 36 -26.71 -49.57 1.99
N VAL A 37 -26.99 -48.50 1.26
CA VAL A 37 -27.79 -47.39 1.78
C VAL A 37 -29.25 -47.80 1.71
N THR A 38 -29.88 -48.02 2.86
CA THR A 38 -31.28 -48.45 2.96
C THR A 38 -32.26 -47.28 2.92
N ASN A 39 -31.91 -46.14 3.54
CA ASN A 39 -32.75 -44.95 3.55
C ASN A 39 -31.92 -43.65 3.58
N GLN A 40 -32.44 -42.60 2.97
CA GLN A 40 -31.81 -41.28 2.97
C GLN A 40 -32.82 -40.22 3.39
N ASN A 41 -32.50 -39.51 4.48
CA ASN A 41 -33.24 -38.35 4.95
C ASN A 41 -32.44 -37.06 4.70
N VAL A 42 -33.00 -35.89 4.98
CA VAL A 42 -32.36 -34.57 4.73
C VAL A 42 -31.09 -34.41 5.57
N ASP A 43 -31.07 -34.95 6.79
CA ASP A 43 -29.95 -34.79 7.74
C ASP A 43 -29.06 -36.03 7.90
N SER A 44 -29.56 -37.21 7.54
CA SER A 44 -28.89 -38.50 7.79
C SER A 44 -29.02 -39.49 6.61
N VAL A 45 -28.07 -40.42 6.56
CA VAL A 45 -28.04 -41.56 5.65
C VAL A 45 -27.97 -42.82 6.51
N GLU A 46 -28.92 -43.72 6.30
CA GLU A 46 -28.98 -45.01 6.96
C GLU A 46 -28.28 -46.05 6.09
N VAL A 47 -27.27 -46.71 6.67
CA VAL A 47 -26.36 -47.61 5.96
C VAL A 47 -26.33 -48.93 6.68
N ASP A 48 -26.66 -50.00 5.96
CA ASP A 48 -26.40 -51.36 6.40
C ASP A 48 -25.00 -51.76 5.96
N THR A 49 -24.10 -51.87 6.93
CA THR A 49 -22.73 -52.31 6.68
C THR A 49 -22.73 -53.81 6.37
N GLN A 50 -21.77 -54.29 5.58
CA GLN A 50 -21.65 -55.72 5.22
C GLN A 50 -21.61 -56.69 6.42
N ASN A 51 -21.34 -56.17 7.63
CA ASN A 51 -21.34 -56.92 8.89
C ASN A 51 -22.72 -57.04 9.57
N GLY A 52 -23.81 -56.65 8.89
CA GLY A 52 -25.19 -56.74 9.41
C GLY A 52 -25.56 -55.69 10.46
N LYS A 53 -24.72 -54.65 10.62
CA LYS A 53 -24.97 -53.54 11.55
C LYS A 53 -25.54 -52.33 10.81
N HIS A 54 -26.69 -51.87 11.28
CA HIS A 54 -27.34 -50.65 10.82
C HIS A 54 -26.68 -49.42 11.44
N MET A 55 -26.25 -48.46 10.62
CA MET A 55 -25.58 -47.24 11.07
C MET A 55 -26.21 -46.01 10.44
N VAL A 56 -26.54 -45.03 11.28
CA VAL A 56 -27.07 -43.73 10.88
C VAL A 56 -25.92 -42.72 10.82
N ILE A 57 -25.57 -42.27 9.62
CA ILE A 57 -24.46 -41.34 9.37
C ILE A 57 -25.03 -39.98 9.00
N SER A 58 -24.61 -38.91 9.69
CA SER A 58 -25.03 -37.55 9.34
C SER A 58 -24.43 -37.11 8.00
N LYS A 59 -25.25 -36.49 7.14
CA LYS A 59 -24.79 -35.98 5.83
C LYS A 59 -23.71 -34.89 5.94
N LYS A 60 -23.56 -34.26 7.11
CA LYS A 60 -22.49 -33.27 7.36
C LYS A 60 -21.09 -33.89 7.32
N THR A 61 -20.96 -35.17 7.64
CA THR A 61 -19.68 -35.90 7.66
C THR A 61 -19.41 -36.68 6.37
N VAL A 62 -20.39 -36.81 5.48
CA VAL A 62 -20.28 -37.50 4.18
C VAL A 62 -19.78 -36.53 3.11
N LEU A 63 -18.70 -36.90 2.44
CA LEU A 63 -18.09 -36.13 1.35
C LEU A 63 -18.72 -36.48 0.00
N LYS A 64 -18.88 -37.79 -0.28
CA LYS A 64 -19.42 -38.30 -1.55
C LYS A 64 -19.91 -39.74 -1.36
N ILE A 65 -21.04 -40.09 -1.99
CA ILE A 65 -21.51 -41.47 -2.13
C ILE A 65 -21.41 -41.81 -3.61
N ILE A 66 -20.61 -42.81 -3.95
CA ILE A 66 -20.31 -43.17 -5.34
C ILE A 66 -21.08 -44.44 -5.68
N TYR A 67 -21.92 -44.34 -6.72
CA TYR A 67 -22.82 -45.42 -7.17
C TYR A 67 -22.26 -46.20 -8.39
N LYS A 68 -21.12 -45.79 -8.95
CA LYS A 68 -20.45 -46.46 -10.08
C LYS A 68 -18.96 -46.05 -10.14
N ASP A 69 -18.04 -47.00 -10.28
CA ASP A 69 -16.60 -46.75 -10.37
C ASP A 69 -16.23 -46.08 -11.71
N ILE A 70 -15.57 -44.91 -11.70
CA ILE A 70 -15.08 -44.19 -12.91
C ILE A 70 -13.65 -43.66 -12.65
N ALA A 71 -12.80 -43.65 -13.70
CA ALA A 71 -11.36 -43.38 -13.69
C ALA A 71 -10.96 -41.88 -13.76
N GLU A 72 -9.83 -41.56 -13.14
CA GLU A 72 -9.35 -40.23 -12.69
C GLU A 72 -8.77 -39.30 -13.79
N SER A 73 -8.52 -39.81 -15.00
CA SER A 73 -7.66 -39.14 -16.00
C SER A 73 -8.33 -38.08 -16.90
N GLU A 74 -9.65 -38.17 -17.14
CA GLU A 74 -10.35 -37.21 -18.02
C GLU A 74 -10.77 -35.91 -17.27
N GLU A 75 -10.77 -35.93 -15.93
CA GLU A 75 -11.17 -34.81 -15.08
C GLU A 75 -10.06 -33.75 -14.90
N GLU A 76 -8.79 -34.12 -15.16
CA GLU A 76 -7.64 -33.21 -15.02
C GLU A 76 -7.38 -32.37 -16.29
N ILE A 77 -7.67 -32.92 -17.46
CA ILE A 77 -7.42 -32.24 -18.76
C ILE A 77 -8.36 -31.04 -18.90
N ILE A 78 -9.62 -31.21 -18.54
CA ILE A 78 -10.64 -30.14 -18.60
C ILE A 78 -10.36 -29.05 -17.56
N ARG A 79 -9.80 -29.40 -16.39
CA ARG A 79 -9.40 -28.42 -15.36
C ARG A 79 -8.26 -27.51 -15.81
N LYS A 80 -7.26 -28.04 -16.52
CA LYS A 80 -6.09 -27.26 -16.95
C LYS A 80 -6.42 -26.25 -18.05
N GLU A 81 -7.29 -26.60 -19.00
CA GLU A 81 -7.63 -25.71 -20.13
C GLU A 81 -8.49 -24.50 -19.69
N GLU A 82 -9.36 -24.69 -18.69
CA GLU A 82 -10.21 -23.62 -18.16
C GLU A 82 -9.43 -22.65 -17.25
N GLU A 83 -8.42 -23.15 -16.54
CA GLU A 83 -7.56 -22.35 -15.66
C GLU A 83 -6.62 -21.43 -16.46
N GLU A 84 -6.15 -21.88 -17.63
CA GLU A 84 -5.27 -21.09 -18.50
C GLU A 84 -6.00 -19.90 -19.14
N LYS A 85 -7.24 -20.10 -19.60
CA LYS A 85 -8.08 -19.01 -20.14
C LYS A 85 -8.35 -17.91 -19.11
N ARG A 86 -8.58 -18.26 -17.84
CA ARG A 86 -8.80 -17.29 -16.76
C ARG A 86 -7.55 -16.49 -16.41
N LYS A 87 -6.35 -17.09 -16.49
CA LYS A 87 -5.08 -16.38 -16.25
C LYS A 87 -4.84 -15.30 -17.31
N ILE A 88 -5.07 -15.63 -18.58
CA ILE A 88 -4.88 -14.69 -19.70
C ILE A 88 -5.83 -13.49 -19.60
N GLU A 89 -7.07 -13.69 -19.15
CA GLU A 89 -8.05 -12.62 -19.00
C GLU A 89 -7.73 -11.69 -17.81
N LYS A 90 -7.29 -12.26 -16.67
CA LYS A 90 -6.78 -11.50 -15.51
C LYS A 90 -5.58 -10.64 -15.88
N GLU A 91 -4.62 -11.21 -16.61
CA GLU A 91 -3.38 -10.51 -16.98
C GLU A 91 -3.66 -9.33 -17.92
N LYS A 92 -4.62 -9.47 -18.86
CA LYS A 92 -5.08 -8.37 -19.72
C LYS A 92 -5.81 -7.27 -18.94
N ALA A 93 -6.66 -7.62 -17.97
CA ALA A 93 -7.37 -6.64 -17.16
C ALA A 93 -6.42 -5.83 -16.25
N ILE A 94 -5.42 -6.51 -15.66
CA ILE A 94 -4.41 -5.86 -14.83
C ILE A 94 -3.53 -4.94 -15.69
N ALA A 95 -3.09 -5.41 -16.87
CA ALA A 95 -2.31 -4.60 -17.80
C ALA A 95 -3.06 -3.35 -18.29
N ALA A 96 -4.36 -3.45 -18.58
CA ALA A 96 -5.17 -2.31 -18.98
C ALA A 96 -5.29 -1.26 -17.86
N LYS A 97 -5.50 -1.70 -16.62
CA LYS A 97 -5.61 -0.82 -15.45
C LYS A 97 -4.28 -0.14 -15.09
N GLN A 98 -3.16 -0.85 -15.25
CA GLN A 98 -1.82 -0.28 -15.05
C GLN A 98 -1.51 0.81 -16.08
N GLU A 99 -1.90 0.63 -17.34
CA GLU A 99 -1.69 1.61 -18.41
C GLU A 99 -2.54 2.89 -18.20
N GLU A 100 -3.77 2.74 -17.71
CA GLU A 100 -4.64 3.88 -17.38
C GLU A 100 -4.06 4.72 -16.21
N ILE A 101 -3.57 4.06 -15.16
CA ILE A 101 -2.91 4.72 -14.03
C ILE A 101 -1.64 5.45 -14.50
N ARG A 102 -0.86 4.84 -15.42
CA ARG A 102 0.34 5.46 -15.97
C ARG A 102 0.02 6.75 -16.71
N LYS A 103 -0.99 6.74 -17.59
CA LYS A 103 -1.43 7.94 -18.33
C LYS A 103 -1.90 9.06 -17.40
N ARG A 104 -2.69 8.73 -16.36
CA ARG A 104 -3.17 9.71 -15.38
C ARG A 104 -2.04 10.35 -14.58
N ARG A 105 -1.00 9.58 -14.22
CA ARG A 105 0.20 10.13 -13.55
C ARG A 105 1.00 11.06 -14.45
N GLU A 106 1.14 10.73 -15.72
CA GLU A 106 1.84 11.59 -16.69
C GLU A 106 1.10 12.92 -16.91
N GLU A 107 -0.24 12.91 -16.98
CA GLU A 107 -1.06 14.14 -17.08
C GLU A 107 -0.94 15.02 -15.83
N LEU A 108 -1.01 14.42 -14.64
CA LEU A 108 -0.83 15.15 -13.37
C LEU A 108 0.57 15.78 -13.27
N SER A 109 1.61 15.04 -13.68
CA SER A 109 2.98 15.54 -13.70
C SER A 109 3.16 16.72 -14.66
N LYS A 110 2.56 16.66 -15.85
CA LYS A 110 2.56 17.79 -16.80
C LYS A 110 1.82 18.99 -16.23
N GLN A 111 0.63 18.79 -15.68
CA GLN A 111 -0.17 19.87 -15.09
C GLN A 111 0.55 20.53 -13.89
N GLU A 112 1.28 19.75 -13.09
CA GLU A 112 2.09 20.27 -12.00
C GLU A 112 3.31 21.07 -12.52
N SER A 113 3.96 20.60 -13.58
CA SER A 113 5.07 21.33 -14.21
C SER A 113 4.62 22.67 -14.83
N GLU A 114 3.42 22.71 -15.41
CA GLU A 114 2.80 23.93 -15.96
C GLU A 114 2.38 24.89 -14.84
N ARG A 115 1.85 24.38 -13.71
CA ARG A 115 1.56 25.20 -12.52
C ARG A 115 2.82 25.76 -11.87
N LYS A 116 3.90 24.96 -11.78
CA LYS A 116 5.22 25.40 -11.32
C LYS A 116 5.84 26.48 -12.23
N ALA A 117 5.52 26.46 -13.53
CA ALA A 117 5.95 27.50 -14.47
C ALA A 117 5.08 28.78 -14.39
N ALA A 118 3.82 28.67 -13.94
CA ALA A 118 2.88 29.79 -13.82
C ALA A 118 2.96 30.50 -12.46
N GLU A 119 3.29 29.79 -11.38
CA GLU A 119 3.50 30.37 -10.04
C GLU A 119 4.97 30.79 -9.87
N GLY A 120 5.39 31.81 -10.64
CA GLY A 120 6.59 32.59 -10.35
C GLY A 120 6.35 33.42 -9.09
N GLY A 121 7.12 33.12 -8.04
CA GLY A 121 6.91 33.62 -6.68
C GLY A 121 6.75 35.14 -6.58
N GLU A 122 5.84 35.56 -5.70
CA GLU A 122 5.64 36.95 -5.32
C GLU A 122 6.90 37.45 -4.60
N VAL A 123 7.61 38.40 -5.22
CA VAL A 123 8.77 39.06 -4.63
C VAL A 123 8.28 39.95 -3.49
N VAL A 124 8.29 39.41 -2.27
CA VAL A 124 8.02 40.17 -1.06
C VAL A 124 9.21 41.07 -0.81
N THR A 125 9.06 42.36 -1.11
CA THR A 125 10.06 43.37 -0.75
C THR A 125 10.10 43.52 0.77
N HIS A 126 11.27 43.23 1.37
CA HIS A 126 11.47 43.29 2.81
C HIS A 126 11.18 44.68 3.38
N SER A 127 10.51 44.71 4.53
CA SER A 127 10.19 45.95 5.25
C SER A 127 11.31 46.33 6.21
N LEU A 128 11.50 47.64 6.45
CA LEU A 128 12.50 48.18 7.40
C LEU A 128 12.31 47.75 8.87
N ARG A 129 11.25 46.99 9.18
CA ARG A 129 10.87 46.59 10.55
C ARG A 129 11.18 45.14 10.89
N ASP A 130 11.54 44.31 9.92
CA ASP A 130 11.77 42.89 10.18
C ASP A 130 13.18 42.68 10.74
N SER A 131 13.26 42.26 12.00
CA SER A 131 14.54 42.15 12.72
C SER A 131 15.42 41.00 12.20
N PHE A 132 14.82 39.93 11.66
CA PHE A 132 15.50 38.85 10.94
C PHE A 132 14.48 37.97 10.19
N VAL A 133 14.50 37.95 8.86
CA VAL A 133 13.71 37.01 8.03
C VAL A 133 14.69 36.22 7.17
N LEU A 134 14.67 34.90 7.32
CA LEU A 134 15.35 34.00 6.40
C LEU A 134 14.33 33.54 5.36
N GLY A 135 14.35 34.21 4.22
CA GLY A 135 13.62 33.79 3.02
C GLY A 135 14.49 32.88 2.15
N SER A 136 13.87 32.19 1.18
CA SER A 136 14.61 31.57 0.09
C SER A 136 15.23 32.69 -0.75
N VAL A 137 16.56 32.73 -0.81
CA VAL A 137 17.29 33.76 -1.55
C VAL A 137 17.49 33.25 -2.97
N ALA A 138 16.85 33.93 -3.91
CA ALA A 138 16.93 33.74 -5.36
C ALA A 138 16.15 32.54 -5.94
N ASP A 139 15.77 32.72 -7.20
CA ASP A 139 15.01 31.80 -8.05
C ASP A 139 15.60 30.38 -8.04
N GLY A 140 15.05 29.51 -7.19
CA GLY A 140 15.29 28.06 -7.22
C GLY A 140 16.26 27.48 -6.18
N ASN A 141 16.99 28.29 -5.40
CA ASN A 141 17.91 27.78 -4.39
C ASN A 141 17.29 27.86 -2.98
N MET A 142 16.79 26.71 -2.50
CA MET A 142 16.24 26.59 -1.15
C MET A 142 17.34 26.58 -0.09
N VAL A 143 17.23 27.48 0.89
CA VAL A 143 18.15 27.52 2.03
C VAL A 143 17.85 26.36 2.99
N THR A 144 18.83 25.50 3.22
CA THR A 144 18.74 24.40 4.19
C THR A 144 19.45 24.79 5.48
N LEU A 145 18.79 24.68 6.63
CA LEU A 145 19.34 25.04 7.94
C LEU A 145 19.99 23.84 8.62
N ALA A 146 21.21 24.01 9.13
CA ALA A 146 21.92 22.93 9.83
C ALA A 146 21.40 22.72 11.28
N PRO A 147 21.36 21.47 11.78
CA PRO A 147 21.11 21.22 13.20
C PRO A 147 22.25 21.78 14.06
N GLU A 148 21.96 22.11 15.32
CA GLU A 148 22.95 22.70 16.24
C GLU A 148 24.17 21.80 16.49
N SER A 149 23.95 20.48 16.45
CA SER A 149 24.99 19.46 16.65
C SER A 149 25.92 19.25 15.46
N ALA A 150 25.63 19.83 14.28
CA ALA A 150 26.46 19.65 13.10
C ALA A 150 27.84 20.30 13.24
N LYS A 151 28.85 19.67 12.64
CA LYS A 151 30.19 20.25 12.45
C LYS A 151 30.13 21.24 11.29
N CYS A 152 30.63 22.45 11.51
CA CYS A 152 30.55 23.54 10.53
C CYS A 152 31.89 24.26 10.35
N GLN A 153 32.09 24.80 9.16
CA GLN A 153 33.23 25.62 8.79
C GLN A 153 32.75 27.03 8.43
N ALA A 154 33.50 28.05 8.84
CA ALA A 154 33.16 29.44 8.52
C ALA A 154 33.28 29.67 7.01
N PHE A 155 32.21 30.17 6.39
CA PHE A 155 32.17 30.47 4.96
C PHE A 155 32.35 31.96 4.70
N GLN A 156 31.50 32.80 5.30
CA GLN A 156 31.60 34.24 5.15
C GLN A 156 31.14 35.00 6.39
N SER A 157 31.71 36.19 6.60
CA SER A 157 31.35 37.10 7.68
C SER A 157 31.03 38.49 7.14
N TYR A 158 29.92 39.09 7.60
CA TYR A 158 29.50 40.43 7.20
C TYR A 158 29.18 41.31 8.42
N PRO A 159 29.86 42.46 8.58
CA PRO A 159 29.55 43.41 9.63
C PRO A 159 28.28 44.20 9.28
N GLU A 160 27.29 44.14 10.16
CA GLU A 160 26.06 44.93 10.10
C GLU A 160 26.11 46.06 11.13
N TYR A 161 25.77 47.25 10.68
CA TYR A 161 25.57 48.41 11.53
C TYR A 161 24.08 48.67 11.69
N PHE A 162 23.68 48.98 12.92
CA PHE A 162 22.31 49.29 13.28
C PHE A 162 22.22 50.65 13.96
N TRP A 163 21.11 51.36 13.75
CA TRP A 163 20.68 52.54 14.50
C TRP A 163 19.63 52.11 15.53
N LEU A 164 19.48 52.94 16.57
CA LEU A 164 18.44 52.95 17.59
C LEU A 164 18.52 51.67 18.40
N PHE A 165 19.70 51.38 18.93
CA PHE A 165 19.97 50.20 19.76
C PHE A 165 19.68 48.87 19.03
N GLY A 166 19.79 48.85 17.70
CA GLY A 166 19.50 47.65 16.90
C GLY A 166 18.16 47.64 16.19
N ALA A 167 17.33 48.69 16.33
CA ALA A 167 15.99 48.71 15.74
C ALA A 167 15.99 48.93 14.22
N LEU A 168 16.96 49.66 13.68
CA LEU A 168 17.03 49.97 12.24
C LEU A 168 18.37 49.53 11.66
N ARG A 169 18.35 48.90 10.49
CA ARG A 169 19.57 48.52 9.76
C ARG A 169 19.99 49.66 8.83
N PHE A 170 21.29 49.99 8.79
CA PHE A 170 21.79 51.01 7.85
C PHE A 170 21.83 50.52 6.40
N LYS A 171 22.14 49.23 6.20
CA LYS A 171 22.31 48.63 4.89
C LYS A 171 21.93 47.16 4.94
N GLU A 172 21.14 46.73 3.96
CA GLU A 172 20.78 45.33 3.82
C GLU A 172 21.96 44.50 3.30
N PRO A 173 22.19 43.30 3.87
CA PRO A 173 23.21 42.39 3.36
C PRO A 173 22.81 41.84 1.99
N ASN A 174 23.78 41.70 1.08
CA ASN A 174 23.55 40.98 -0.17
C ASN A 174 23.63 39.47 0.09
N TRP A 175 22.47 38.82 0.16
CA TRP A 175 22.37 37.42 0.48
C TRP A 175 22.93 36.48 -0.60
N ASP A 176 22.94 36.88 -1.88
CA ASP A 176 23.49 36.08 -2.98
C ASP A 176 25.00 35.84 -2.84
N VAL A 177 25.68 36.76 -2.15
CA VAL A 177 27.12 36.69 -1.88
C VAL A 177 27.38 35.97 -0.56
N LEU A 178 26.51 36.17 0.43
CA LEU A 178 26.70 35.63 1.78
C LEU A 178 26.35 34.16 1.89
N LEU A 179 25.36 33.71 1.13
CA LEU A 179 24.95 32.31 1.12
C LEU A 179 25.74 31.53 0.07
N PRO A 180 26.16 30.30 0.37
CA PRO A 180 26.71 29.41 -0.64
C PRO A 180 25.64 29.11 -1.69
N LYS A 181 26.07 28.97 -2.95
CA LYS A 181 25.20 28.50 -4.05
C LYS A 181 24.97 27.00 -4.04
N ASP A 182 25.56 26.29 -3.08
CA ASP A 182 25.43 24.86 -2.91
C ASP A 182 24.25 24.53 -1.98
N ASN A 183 23.57 23.41 -2.22
CA ASN A 183 22.50 22.90 -1.36
C ASN A 183 22.97 22.34 0.00
N ARG A 184 24.14 22.77 0.49
CA ARG A 184 24.68 22.33 1.78
C ARG A 184 23.96 23.07 2.91
N PRO A 185 23.76 22.41 4.07
CA PRO A 185 23.09 23.05 5.19
C PRO A 185 23.97 24.16 5.76
N VAL A 186 23.37 25.31 6.02
CA VAL A 186 24.04 26.50 6.56
C VAL A 186 23.60 26.79 7.97
N ARG A 187 24.51 27.37 8.76
CA ARG A 187 24.22 27.93 10.07
C ARG A 187 24.53 29.40 10.05
N ILE A 188 23.51 30.21 10.27
CA ILE A 188 23.62 31.67 10.27
C ILE A 188 23.61 32.12 11.73
N LYS A 189 24.66 32.79 12.16
CA LYS A 189 24.80 33.34 13.50
C LYS A 189 24.95 34.85 13.43
N GLN A 190 24.35 35.55 14.36
CA GLN A 190 24.58 36.98 14.55
C GLN A 190 25.24 37.18 15.91
N THR A 191 26.50 37.60 15.92
CA THR A 191 27.28 37.78 17.15
C THR A 191 27.76 39.22 17.28
N SER A 192 27.76 39.73 18.52
CA SER A 192 28.37 41.01 18.86
C SER A 192 29.75 40.75 19.43
N THR A 193 30.75 41.49 18.96
CA THR A 193 32.10 41.42 19.54
C THR A 193 32.10 42.11 20.90
N TRP A 194 32.94 41.65 21.83
CA TRP A 194 33.00 42.25 23.18
C TRP A 194 33.38 43.74 23.14
N THR A 195 34.19 44.15 22.16
CA THR A 195 34.50 45.55 21.90
C THR A 195 33.26 46.38 21.60
N ASP A 196 32.35 45.85 20.77
CA ASP A 196 31.13 46.54 20.37
C ASP A 196 30.16 46.68 21.55
N MET A 197 30.12 45.66 22.43
CA MET A 197 29.39 45.73 23.71
C MET A 197 29.99 46.80 24.63
N ALA A 198 31.32 46.85 24.76
CA ALA A 198 32.00 47.82 25.61
C ALA A 198 31.77 49.27 25.13
N PHE A 199 31.83 49.54 23.82
CA PHE A 199 31.52 50.86 23.26
C PHE A 199 30.06 51.27 23.50
N THR A 200 29.12 50.34 23.37
CA THR A 200 27.70 50.61 23.62
C THR A 200 27.43 50.88 25.11
N LEU A 201 28.08 50.14 26.01
CA LEU A 201 27.95 50.32 27.46
C LEU A 201 28.57 51.64 27.94
N LEU A 202 29.78 51.98 27.47
CA LEU A 202 30.46 53.22 27.85
C LEU A 202 29.81 54.47 27.23
N GLY A 203 29.27 54.33 26.02
CA GLY A 203 28.51 55.36 25.34
C GLY A 203 27.12 55.63 25.94
N GLY A 204 26.60 54.70 26.74
CA GLY A 204 25.27 54.80 27.36
C GLY A 204 24.15 55.00 26.33
N PHE A 205 23.06 55.65 26.76
CA PHE A 205 21.92 56.00 25.90
C PHE A 205 22.30 56.94 24.73
N LEU A 206 23.48 57.56 24.76
CA LEU A 206 23.91 58.50 23.72
C LEU A 206 24.41 57.81 22.45
N VAL A 207 24.87 56.56 22.53
CA VAL A 207 25.34 55.81 21.37
C VAL A 207 24.15 55.03 20.79
N THR A 208 23.52 55.64 19.79
CA THR A 208 22.42 55.03 19.04
C THR A 208 22.89 53.97 18.04
N VAL A 209 24.20 53.89 17.76
CA VAL A 209 24.77 53.01 16.73
C VAL A 209 25.35 51.75 17.37
N THR A 210 24.89 50.57 16.94
CA THR A 210 25.42 49.28 17.38
C THR A 210 25.96 48.49 16.19
N ARG A 211 26.98 47.67 16.43
CA ARG A 211 27.58 46.78 15.43
C ARG A 211 27.32 45.33 15.82
N LYS A 212 26.93 44.52 14.83
CA LYS A 212 26.81 43.07 14.92
C LYS A 212 27.48 42.45 13.71
N THR A 213 27.93 41.22 13.79
CA THR A 213 28.51 40.51 12.65
C THR A 213 27.65 39.28 12.35
N ILE A 214 27.17 39.17 11.11
CA ILE A 214 26.59 37.94 10.59
C ILE A 214 27.74 37.02 10.21
N ILE A 215 27.69 35.78 10.69
CA ILE A 215 28.61 34.71 10.33
C ILE A 215 27.77 33.60 9.71
N VAL A 216 28.08 33.27 8.47
CA VAL A 216 27.48 32.14 7.75
C VAL A 216 28.49 31.00 7.79
N ASP A 217 28.14 29.93 8.49
CA ASP A 217 28.91 28.69 8.52
C ASP A 217 28.25 27.67 7.57
N VAL A 218 29.05 26.90 6.85
CA VAL A 218 28.60 25.74 6.06
C VAL A 218 28.84 24.48 6.88
N CYS A 219 27.81 23.66 7.01
CA CYS A 219 27.83 22.47 7.85
C CYS A 219 27.79 21.18 7.01
N GLU A 220 28.30 20.10 7.59
CA GLU A 220 28.20 18.76 7.02
C GLU A 220 26.96 18.03 7.54
N GLY A 221 26.30 17.25 6.69
CA GLY A 221 25.19 16.38 7.05
C GLY A 221 23.84 16.81 6.50
N ASN A 222 22.77 16.31 7.13
CA ASN A 222 21.40 16.64 6.77
C ASN A 222 20.97 17.90 7.52
N GLY A 223 20.23 18.77 6.84
CA GLY A 223 19.61 19.94 7.45
C GLY A 223 18.10 19.95 7.28
N TYR A 224 17.47 20.94 7.90
CA TYR A 224 16.05 21.20 7.84
C TYR A 224 15.76 22.19 6.72
N ARG A 225 14.78 21.86 5.87
CA ARG A 225 14.24 22.82 4.91
C ARG A 225 13.01 23.48 5.52
N MET A 226 12.87 24.78 5.32
CA MET A 226 11.64 25.51 5.63
C MET A 226 10.64 25.19 4.53
N VAL A 227 9.51 24.57 4.89
CA VAL A 227 8.42 24.23 3.97
C VAL A 227 7.24 25.13 4.32
N SER A 228 6.56 25.68 3.32
CA SER A 228 5.36 26.50 3.55
C SER A 228 4.19 25.65 4.06
N ASP A 229 3.28 26.24 4.84
CA ASP A 229 2.09 25.53 5.34
C ASP A 229 1.20 24.99 4.22
N SER A 230 1.16 25.67 3.06
CA SER A 230 0.43 25.20 1.88
C SER A 230 1.08 23.97 1.24
N GLU A 231 2.41 23.93 1.18
CA GLU A 231 3.16 22.78 0.68
C GLU A 231 3.08 21.59 1.66
N ILE A 232 3.10 21.83 2.97
CA ILE A 232 2.83 20.79 3.99
C ILE A 232 1.44 20.18 3.79
N LYS A 233 0.41 21.02 3.59
CA LYS A 233 -0.96 20.53 3.30
C LYS A 233 -1.00 19.69 2.04
N ARG A 234 -0.37 20.15 0.94
CA ARG A 234 -0.30 19.39 -0.32
C ARG A 234 0.36 18.01 -0.13
N ILE A 235 1.50 17.94 0.53
CA ILE A 235 2.22 16.68 0.79
C ILE A 235 1.34 15.74 1.62
N LYS A 236 0.65 16.29 2.63
CA LYS A 236 -0.26 15.52 3.47
C LYS A 236 -1.45 14.98 2.67
N ASP A 237 -2.08 15.82 1.86
CA ASP A 237 -3.24 15.44 1.06
C ASP A 237 -2.87 14.39 0.01
N GLU A 238 -1.70 14.52 -0.63
CA GLU A 238 -1.17 13.51 -1.57
C GLU A 238 -0.92 12.16 -0.87
N ALA A 239 -0.29 12.17 0.31
CA ALA A 239 -0.08 10.95 1.08
C ALA A 239 -1.40 10.27 1.48
N VAL A 240 -2.41 11.06 1.86
CA VAL A 240 -3.75 10.56 2.19
C VAL A 240 -4.43 9.96 0.96
N GLU A 241 -4.30 10.59 -0.21
CA GLU A 241 -4.86 10.07 -1.46
C GLU A 241 -4.19 8.74 -1.85
N GLN A 242 -2.87 8.63 -1.74
CA GLN A 242 -2.15 7.38 -2.00
C GLN A 242 -2.64 6.25 -1.08
N ILE A 243 -2.76 6.51 0.23
CA ILE A 243 -3.27 5.52 1.19
C ILE A 243 -4.71 5.10 0.83
N ARG A 244 -5.57 6.06 0.48
CA ARG A 244 -6.96 5.78 0.08
C ARG A 244 -7.01 4.90 -1.17
N THR A 245 -6.20 5.21 -2.20
CA THR A 245 -6.16 4.39 -3.42
C THR A 245 -5.67 2.96 -3.13
N GLU A 246 -4.70 2.79 -2.24
CA GLU A 246 -4.20 1.46 -1.85
C GLU A 246 -5.29 0.66 -1.11
N GLN A 247 -6.09 1.31 -0.26
CA GLN A 247 -7.23 0.69 0.41
C GLN A 247 -8.32 0.27 -0.57
N GLU A 248 -8.71 1.15 -1.50
CA GLU A 248 -9.73 0.85 -2.52
C GLU A 248 -9.31 -0.32 -3.42
N ILE A 249 -8.01 -0.45 -3.73
CA ILE A 249 -7.48 -1.59 -4.47
C ILE A 249 -7.60 -2.89 -3.66
N LYS A 250 -7.22 -2.87 -2.38
CA LYS A 250 -7.34 -4.04 -1.49
C LYS A 250 -8.79 -4.51 -1.34
N GLU A 251 -9.73 -3.58 -1.12
CA GLU A 251 -11.15 -3.92 -1.02
C GLU A 251 -11.72 -4.51 -2.31
N ALA A 252 -11.26 -4.03 -3.47
CA ALA A 252 -11.67 -4.59 -4.76
C ALA A 252 -11.14 -6.01 -4.98
N GLU A 253 -9.90 -6.28 -4.53
CA GLU A 253 -9.29 -7.61 -4.57
C GLU A 253 -10.04 -8.60 -3.67
N GLU A 254 -10.33 -8.22 -2.42
CA GLU A 254 -11.11 -9.04 -1.48
C GLU A 254 -12.51 -9.36 -2.02
N LYS A 255 -13.22 -8.38 -2.59
CA LYS A 255 -14.53 -8.61 -3.20
C LYS A 255 -14.47 -9.59 -4.37
N TYR A 256 -13.44 -9.46 -5.21
CA TYR A 256 -13.25 -10.35 -6.34
C TYR A 256 -12.99 -11.80 -5.88
N GLU A 257 -12.15 -11.99 -4.84
CA GLU A 257 -11.92 -13.30 -4.24
C GLU A 257 -13.21 -13.92 -3.67
N LEU A 258 -14.03 -13.12 -2.97
CA LEU A 258 -15.32 -13.57 -2.44
C LEU A 258 -16.30 -13.96 -3.55
N GLU A 259 -16.41 -13.17 -4.62
CA GLU A 259 -17.29 -13.48 -5.76
C GLU A 259 -16.83 -14.77 -6.45
N GLN A 260 -15.52 -15.00 -6.56
CA GLN A 260 -14.97 -16.21 -7.13
C GLN A 260 -15.32 -17.45 -6.27
N LEU A 261 -15.19 -17.33 -4.94
CA LEU A 261 -15.61 -18.37 -3.99
C LEU A 261 -17.11 -18.66 -4.08
N GLU A 262 -17.96 -17.64 -4.25
CA GLU A 262 -19.40 -17.81 -4.41
C GLU A 262 -19.76 -18.54 -5.71
N LYS A 263 -19.15 -18.17 -6.84
CA LYS A 263 -19.33 -18.87 -8.11
C LYS A 263 -18.90 -20.33 -8.02
N ASP A 264 -17.77 -20.62 -7.38
CA ASP A 264 -17.30 -21.99 -7.17
C ASP A 264 -18.32 -22.78 -6.31
N LEU A 265 -18.90 -22.17 -5.28
CA LEU A 265 -19.99 -22.76 -4.49
C LEU A 265 -21.27 -23.01 -5.30
N GLU A 266 -21.65 -22.10 -6.19
CA GLU A 266 -22.83 -22.26 -7.06
C GLU A 266 -22.64 -23.37 -8.10
N VAL A 267 -21.46 -23.47 -8.71
CA VAL A 267 -21.13 -24.56 -9.64
C VAL A 267 -21.19 -25.90 -8.92
N LEU A 268 -20.68 -25.98 -7.70
CA LEU A 268 -20.79 -27.19 -6.87
C LEU A 268 -22.24 -27.53 -6.51
N LYS A 269 -23.12 -26.54 -6.34
CA LYS A 269 -24.56 -26.75 -6.12
C LYS A 269 -25.29 -27.21 -7.39
N LYS A 270 -24.98 -26.63 -8.56
CA LYS A 270 -25.62 -26.98 -9.85
C LYS A 270 -25.18 -28.35 -10.41
N ARG A 271 -24.03 -28.86 -9.98
CA ARG A 271 -23.55 -30.21 -10.32
C ARG A 271 -24.13 -31.31 -9.43
N LYS A 272 -24.94 -30.97 -8.41
CA LYS A 272 -25.74 -31.89 -7.60
C LYS A 272 -27.15 -32.00 -8.14
#